data_AF-A0A173U7C7-F1
#
_entry.id   AF-A0A173U7C7-F1
#
_cell.length_a   1.000
_cell.length_b   1.000
_cell.length_c   1.000
_cell.angle_alpha   90.00
_cell.angle_beta   90.00
_cell.angle_gamma   90.00
#
_symmetry.space_group_name_H-M   'P 1'
#
loop_
_entity.id
_entity.type
_entity.pdbx_description
1 polymer ?
#
loop_
_entity_poly.entity_id
_entity_poly.type
_entity_poly.pdbx_seq_one_letter_code
_entity_poly.pdbx_strand_id
1 'polypeptide(L)'
;MKKVQKNSFEKMCDRLEENFVLNENEIKYVKKHLYPIKEDKDMLLKLKAEALEDDYIAVMSFAITMLALMVAVITLCVTMLSEIGMPARWVLFLIYSVLLVYYFVTIKNKMRYFKNVNKWRQYILVCIDEMVNKQNKKKKKRHK
;
A
#
# COMPACT_ATOMS: atom_id res chain seq x y z
N MET A 1 -14.57 -8.25 -9.67
CA MET A 1 -13.62 -7.78 -8.63
C MET A 1 -14.42 -7.00 -7.60
N LYS A 2 -14.60 -7.51 -6.37
CA LYS A 2 -15.21 -6.72 -5.29
C LYS A 2 -14.30 -5.51 -5.06
N LYS A 3 -14.82 -4.28 -5.22
CA LYS A 3 -14.15 -3.09 -4.68
C LYS A 3 -14.04 -3.33 -3.17
N VAL A 4 -12.86 -3.71 -2.69
CA VAL A 4 -12.57 -3.71 -1.26
C VAL A 4 -12.97 -2.31 -0.78
N GLN A 5 -13.91 -2.22 0.16
CA GLN A 5 -14.31 -0.92 0.70
C GLN A 5 -13.05 -0.28 1.25
N LYS A 6 -12.65 0.87 0.68
CA LYS A 6 -11.49 1.61 1.18
C LYS A 6 -11.71 1.95 2.64
N ASN A 7 -10.75 1.60 3.47
CA ASN A 7 -10.77 1.89 4.91
C ASN A 7 -10.70 3.40 5.17
N SER A 8 -10.99 3.83 6.40
CA SER A 8 -11.04 5.26 6.75
C SER A 8 -9.68 5.92 6.57
N PHE A 9 -8.62 5.18 6.86
CA PHE A 9 -7.23 5.56 6.64
C PHE A 9 -6.89 5.74 5.16
N GLU A 10 -7.23 4.78 4.29
CA GLU A 10 -6.96 4.90 2.85
C GLU A 10 -7.64 6.12 2.23
N LYS A 11 -8.91 6.36 2.58
CA LYS A 11 -9.63 7.57 2.13
C LYS A 11 -8.99 8.86 2.63
N MET A 12 -8.36 8.82 3.81
CA MET A 12 -7.63 9.96 4.35
C MET A 12 -6.33 10.20 3.59
N CYS A 13 -5.57 9.14 3.28
CA CYS A 13 -4.37 9.22 2.45
C CYS A 13 -4.68 9.70 1.03
N ASP A 14 -5.73 9.19 0.39
CA ASP A 14 -6.15 9.64 -0.95
C ASP A 14 -6.47 11.14 -0.97
N ARG A 15 -7.23 11.63 0.01
CA ARG A 15 -7.55 13.07 0.13
C ARG A 15 -6.32 13.93 0.40
N LEU A 16 -5.37 13.40 1.16
CA LEU A 16 -4.10 14.09 1.42
C LEU A 16 -3.32 14.23 0.12
N GLU A 17 -3.16 13.14 -0.65
CA GLU A 17 -2.45 13.12 -1.94
C GLU A 17 -3.11 14.04 -2.99
N GLU A 18 -4.44 13.98 -3.16
CA GLU A 18 -5.16 14.78 -4.15
C GLU A 18 -5.05 16.29 -3.91
N ASN A 19 -4.99 16.71 -2.64
CA ASN A 19 -4.97 18.12 -2.26
C ASN A 19 -3.56 18.62 -1.87
N PHE A 20 -2.54 17.76 -1.97
CA PHE A 20 -1.19 18.13 -1.56
C PHE A 20 -0.54 19.05 -2.59
N VAL A 21 -0.22 20.27 -2.15
CA VAL A 21 0.62 21.19 -2.92
C VAL A 21 2.08 20.91 -2.57
N LEU A 22 2.90 20.57 -3.58
CA LEU A 22 4.28 20.09 -3.45
C LEU A 22 5.24 20.97 -2.62
N ASN A 23 4.86 22.20 -2.29
CA ASN A 23 5.68 23.19 -1.57
C ASN A 23 5.29 23.36 -0.08
N GLU A 24 4.36 22.60 0.48
CA GLU A 24 3.99 22.69 1.89
C GLU A 24 4.64 21.57 2.74
N ASN A 25 5.02 21.89 3.99
CA ASN A 25 5.59 20.91 4.92
C ASN A 25 4.55 19.82 5.26
N GLU A 26 4.88 18.58 4.92
CA GLU A 26 4.03 17.39 5.00
C GLU A 26 3.45 17.18 6.40
N ILE A 27 4.23 17.43 7.46
CA ILE A 27 3.78 17.30 8.86
C ILE A 27 2.73 18.37 9.20
N LYS A 28 2.95 19.61 8.75
CA LYS A 28 2.03 20.73 9.03
C LYS A 28 0.70 20.52 8.31
N TYR A 29 0.77 20.03 7.07
CA TYR A 29 -0.38 19.73 6.23
C TYR A 29 -1.24 18.59 6.82
N VAL A 30 -0.61 17.47 7.18
CA VAL A 30 -1.28 16.33 7.83
C VAL A 30 -1.92 16.76 9.15
N LYS A 31 -1.23 17.57 9.94
CA LYS A 31 -1.74 18.08 11.22
C LYS A 31 -2.99 18.97 11.06
N LYS A 32 -3.09 19.74 9.98
CA LYS A 32 -4.27 20.57 9.66
C LYS A 32 -5.49 19.71 9.37
N HIS A 33 -5.32 18.63 8.60
CA HIS A 33 -6.38 17.69 8.26
C HIS A 33 -6.77 16.75 9.41
N LEU A 34 -5.85 16.44 10.34
CA LEU A 34 -6.17 15.69 11.56
C LEU A 34 -6.73 16.55 12.70
N TYR A 35 -6.53 17.87 12.67
CA TYR A 35 -7.01 18.78 13.71
C TYR A 35 -8.52 18.68 14.02
N PRO A 36 -9.44 18.55 13.05
CA PRO A 36 -10.86 18.38 13.35
C PRO A 36 -11.21 17.05 14.05
N ILE A 37 -10.38 16.02 13.89
CA ILE A 37 -10.59 14.68 14.50
C ILE A 37 -9.88 14.58 15.87
N LYS A 38 -9.13 15.62 16.26
CA LYS A 38 -8.27 15.61 17.45
C LYS A 38 -9.00 15.32 18.75
N GLU A 39 -10.27 15.69 18.87
CA GLU A 39 -11.06 15.48 20.09
C GLU A 39 -11.47 14.02 20.26
N ASP A 40 -11.67 13.31 19.16
CA ASP A 40 -12.18 11.96 19.13
C ASP A 40 -11.02 10.95 19.20
N LYS A 41 -10.66 10.59 20.43
CA LYS A 41 -9.53 9.70 20.71
C LYS A 41 -9.72 8.31 20.09
N ASP A 42 -10.95 7.83 20.00
CA ASP A 42 -11.27 6.51 19.45
C ASP A 42 -11.10 6.51 17.93
N MET A 43 -11.45 7.61 17.25
CA MET A 43 -11.21 7.77 15.82
C MET A 43 -9.71 7.86 15.49
N LEU A 44 -8.91 8.54 16.32
CA LEU A 44 -7.44 8.58 16.19
C LEU A 44 -6.81 7.19 16.38
N LEU A 45 -7.27 6.44 17.38
CA LEU A 45 -6.77 5.08 17.65
C LEU A 45 -7.18 4.10 16.54
N LYS A 46 -8.40 4.22 16.01
CA LYS A 46 -8.85 3.46 14.85
C LYS A 46 -7.98 3.73 13.62
N LEU A 47 -7.70 5.00 13.31
CA LEU A 47 -6.79 5.35 12.22
C LEU A 47 -5.38 4.79 12.43
N LYS A 48 -4.89 4.78 13.67
CA LYS A 48 -3.59 4.17 14.00
C LYS A 48 -3.60 2.65 13.81
N ALA A 49 -4.67 1.96 14.20
CA ALA A 49 -4.81 0.52 14.03
C ALA A 49 -4.90 0.14 12.55
N GLU A 50 -5.74 0.82 11.75
CA GLU A 50 -5.83 0.63 10.29
C GLU A 50 -4.48 0.92 9.61
N ALA A 51 -3.78 1.97 10.06
CA ALA A 51 -2.43 2.32 9.62
C ALA A 51 -1.33 1.43 10.23
N LEU A 52 -1.65 0.36 10.94
CA LEU A 52 -0.68 -0.66 11.38
C LEU A 52 -0.98 -1.99 10.69
N GLU A 53 -2.25 -2.31 10.50
CA GLU A 53 -2.75 -3.51 9.80
C GLU A 53 -2.41 -3.55 8.30
N ASP A 54 -2.03 -2.43 7.69
CA ASP A 54 -1.75 -2.39 6.25
C ASP A 54 -0.66 -3.42 5.84
N ASP A 55 -1.13 -4.50 5.22
CA ASP A 55 -0.48 -5.79 4.93
C ASP A 55 0.55 -5.70 3.78
N TYR A 56 1.38 -4.66 3.79
CA TYR A 56 2.37 -4.40 2.74
C TYR A 56 3.30 -5.60 2.47
N ILE A 57 3.78 -6.23 3.54
CA ILE A 57 4.68 -7.38 3.44
C ILE A 57 3.95 -8.60 2.86
N ALA A 58 2.67 -8.79 3.20
CA ALA A 58 1.87 -9.90 2.66
C ALA A 58 1.58 -9.70 1.17
N VAL A 59 1.25 -8.48 0.74
CA VAL A 59 1.02 -8.17 -0.69
C VAL A 59 2.30 -8.35 -1.52
N MET A 60 3.45 -7.90 -1.01
CA MET A 60 4.74 -8.11 -1.67
C MET A 60 5.13 -9.58 -1.72
N SER A 61 4.93 -10.31 -0.62
CA SER A 61 5.18 -11.74 -0.56
C SER A 61 4.29 -12.51 -1.54
N PHE A 62 3.01 -12.15 -1.65
CA PHE A 62 2.08 -12.73 -2.61
C PHE A 62 2.49 -12.46 -4.07
N ALA A 63 3.01 -11.26 -4.36
CA ALA A 63 3.50 -10.93 -5.68
C ALA A 63 4.76 -11.74 -6.07
N ILE A 64 5.65 -12.01 -5.11
CA ILE A 64 6.85 -12.84 -5.30
C ILE A 64 6.46 -14.31 -5.52
N THR A 65 5.54 -14.85 -4.73
CA THR A 65 5.10 -16.25 -4.88
C THR A 65 4.40 -16.49 -6.22
N MET A 66 3.56 -15.55 -6.67
CA MET A 66 2.92 -15.64 -7.99
C MET A 66 3.93 -15.59 -9.16
N LEU A 67 5.00 -14.79 -9.05
CA LEU A 67 6.10 -14.82 -10.02
C LEU A 67 6.80 -16.17 -10.04
N ALA A 68 7.12 -16.72 -8.86
CA ALA A 68 7.76 -18.02 -8.75
C ALA A 68 6.91 -19.13 -9.38
N LEU A 69 5.59 -19.11 -9.13
CA LEU A 69 4.65 -20.06 -9.76
C LEU A 69 4.64 -19.93 -11.28
N MET A 70 4.60 -18.72 -11.83
CA MET A 70 4.67 -18.51 -13.29
C MET A 70 5.96 -19.06 -13.89
N VAL A 71 7.11 -18.82 -13.25
CA VAL A 71 8.42 -19.36 -13.70
C VAL A 71 8.43 -20.90 -13.65
N ALA A 72 7.82 -21.50 -12.62
CA ALA A 72 7.74 -22.95 -12.49
C ALA A 72 6.88 -23.59 -13.60
N VAL A 73 5.71 -23.01 -13.90
CA VAL A 73 4.82 -23.48 -14.97
C VAL A 73 5.54 -23.45 -16.33
N ILE A 74 6.33 -22.41 -16.59
CA ILE A 74 7.06 -22.29 -17.85
C ILE A 74 8.20 -23.29 -17.93
N THR A 75 8.94 -23.48 -16.84
CA THR A 75 9.99 -24.50 -16.79
C THR A 75 9.42 -25.88 -17.13
N LEU A 76 8.23 -26.21 -16.63
CA LEU A 76 7.48 -27.43 -16.98
C LEU A 76 7.03 -27.44 -18.44
N CYS A 77 6.47 -26.34 -18.96
CA CYS A 77 6.07 -26.28 -20.37
C CYS A 77 7.26 -26.40 -21.33
N VAL A 78 8.39 -25.74 -21.03
CA VAL A 78 9.61 -25.81 -21.86
C VAL A 78 10.25 -27.20 -21.83
N THR A 79 10.24 -27.88 -20.69
CA THR A 79 10.75 -29.25 -20.60
C THR A 79 9.90 -30.21 -21.42
N MET A 80 8.57 -30.14 -21.30
CA MET A 80 7.63 -30.97 -22.08
C MET A 80 7.61 -30.64 -23.58
N LEU A 81 7.73 -29.36 -23.96
CA LEU A 81 7.80 -28.94 -25.36
C LEU A 81 9.18 -29.08 -25.99
N SER A 82 10.24 -29.41 -25.24
CA SER A 82 11.56 -29.65 -25.87
C SER A 82 11.55 -30.84 -26.84
N GLU A 83 10.53 -31.70 -26.75
CA GLU A 83 10.26 -32.80 -27.69
C GLU A 83 9.51 -32.35 -28.96
N ILE A 84 8.89 -31.18 -28.96
CA ILE A 84 8.07 -30.65 -30.07
C ILE A 84 8.80 -29.45 -30.69
N GLY A 85 9.09 -29.53 -31.98
CA GLY A 85 10.03 -28.69 -32.72
C GLY A 85 10.01 -27.17 -32.47
N MET A 86 11.13 -26.55 -32.90
CA MET A 86 11.53 -25.14 -32.76
C MET A 86 10.44 -24.04 -32.81
N PRO A 87 9.41 -24.07 -33.69
CA PRO A 87 8.43 -22.98 -33.76
C PRO A 87 7.54 -22.83 -32.51
N ALA A 88 7.17 -23.91 -31.83
CA ALA A 88 6.27 -23.84 -30.66
C ALA A 88 6.92 -23.10 -29.47
N ARG A 89 8.25 -23.18 -29.36
CA ARG A 89 9.03 -22.51 -28.31
C ARG A 89 8.98 -20.98 -28.43
N TRP A 90 9.06 -20.45 -29.65
CA TRP A 90 9.01 -19.00 -29.90
C TRP A 90 7.62 -18.41 -29.60
N VAL A 91 6.55 -19.16 -29.91
CA VAL A 91 5.18 -18.75 -29.58
C VAL A 91 4.97 -18.67 -28.07
N LEU A 92 5.48 -19.65 -27.30
CA LEU A 92 5.44 -19.61 -25.84
C LEU A 92 6.21 -18.43 -25.25
N PHE A 93 7.38 -18.10 -25.80
CA PHE A 93 8.16 -16.93 -25.38
C PHE A 93 7.40 -15.61 -25.62
N LEU A 94 6.71 -15.48 -26.76
CA LEU A 94 5.91 -14.29 -27.06
C LEU A 94 4.72 -14.14 -26.10
N ILE A 95 3.99 -15.22 -25.84
CA ILE A 95 2.87 -15.20 -24.88
C ILE A 95 3.38 -14.85 -23.47
N TYR A 96 4.50 -15.44 -23.05
CA TYR A 96 5.08 -15.13 -21.75
C TYR A 96 5.53 -13.68 -21.63
N SER A 97 6.18 -13.14 -22.66
CA SER A 97 6.62 -11.74 -22.68
C SER A 97 5.44 -10.78 -22.45
N VAL A 98 4.31 -11.02 -23.13
CA VAL A 98 3.08 -10.21 -22.96
C VAL A 98 2.53 -10.34 -21.53
N LEU A 99 2.46 -11.56 -20.98
CA LEU A 99 1.99 -11.79 -19.61
C LEU A 99 2.91 -11.12 -18.57
N LEU A 100 4.22 -11.18 -18.78
CA LEU A 100 5.21 -10.54 -17.91
C LEU A 100 5.05 -9.02 -17.90
N VAL A 101 4.90 -8.41 -19.08
CA VAL A 101 4.70 -6.96 -19.20
C VAL A 101 3.40 -6.55 -18.50
N TYR A 102 2.31 -7.27 -18.73
CA TYR A 102 1.03 -7.01 -18.06
C TYR A 102 1.15 -7.10 -16.53
N TYR A 103 1.81 -8.16 -16.05
CA TYR A 103 2.06 -8.39 -14.62
C TYR A 103 2.93 -7.28 -14.01
N PHE A 104 3.98 -6.87 -14.72
CA PHE A 104 4.87 -5.80 -14.27
C PHE A 104 4.15 -4.46 -14.18
N VAL A 105 3.28 -4.14 -15.15
CA VAL A 105 2.44 -2.94 -15.12
C VAL A 105 1.48 -2.97 -13.93
N THR A 106 0.82 -4.11 -13.67
CA THR A 106 -0.09 -4.24 -12.51
C THR A 106 0.64 -4.10 -11.18
N ILE A 107 1.82 -4.72 -11.04
CA ILE A 107 2.67 -4.53 -9.85
C ILE A 107 3.11 -3.09 -9.71
N LYS A 108 3.61 -2.43 -10.77
CA LYS A 108 4.07 -1.04 -10.69
C LYS A 108 2.96 -0.09 -10.29
N ASN A 109 1.77 -0.25 -10.85
CA ASN A 109 0.62 0.57 -10.47
C ASN A 109 0.24 0.37 -9.00
N LYS A 110 0.22 -0.88 -8.53
CA LYS A 110 -0.07 -1.23 -7.14
C LYS A 110 1.02 -0.70 -6.19
N MET A 111 2.30 -0.88 -6.55
CA MET A 111 3.46 -0.35 -5.85
C MET A 111 3.45 1.18 -5.76
N ARG A 112 3.06 1.87 -6.84
CA ARG A 112 2.97 3.34 -6.84
C ARG A 112 1.88 3.83 -5.88
N TYR A 113 0.69 3.23 -5.94
CA TYR A 113 -0.39 3.51 -4.99
C TYR A 113 0.06 3.29 -3.54
N PHE A 114 0.68 2.14 -3.26
CA PHE A 114 1.20 1.84 -1.92
C PHE A 114 2.35 2.75 -1.50
N LYS A 115 3.23 3.18 -2.40
CA LYS A 115 4.33 4.08 -2.08
C LYS A 115 3.81 5.44 -1.60
N ASN A 116 2.75 5.94 -2.22
CA ASN A 116 2.07 7.17 -1.79
C ASN A 116 1.44 6.99 -0.40
N VAL A 117 0.65 5.92 -0.21
CA VAL A 117 0.05 5.62 1.11
C VAL A 117 1.13 5.46 2.19
N ASN A 118 2.22 4.76 1.90
CA ASN A 118 3.32 4.54 2.85
C ASN A 118 4.07 5.84 3.19
N LYS A 119 4.24 6.74 2.21
CA LYS A 119 4.81 8.07 2.44
C LYS A 119 3.98 8.82 3.48
N TRP A 120 2.65 8.86 3.32
CA TRP A 120 1.75 9.53 4.25
C TRP A 120 1.59 8.81 5.59
N ARG A 121 1.69 7.48 5.61
CA ARG A 121 1.57 6.63 6.82
C ARG A 121 2.49 7.08 7.93
N GLN A 122 3.77 7.32 7.63
CA GLN A 122 4.75 7.76 8.63
C GLN A 122 4.38 9.12 9.23
N TYR A 123 4.00 10.09 8.40
CA TYR A 123 3.62 11.42 8.87
C TYR A 123 2.32 11.41 9.68
N ILE A 124 1.33 10.62 9.27
CA ILE A 124 0.06 10.47 9.99
C ILE A 124 0.29 9.81 11.34
N LEU A 125 1.07 8.72 11.41
CA LEU A 125 1.37 8.03 12.68
C LEU A 125 2.08 8.97 13.68
N VAL A 126 3.08 9.72 13.23
CA VAL A 126 3.78 10.71 14.08
C VAL A 126 2.82 11.78 14.59
N CYS A 127 1.94 12.31 13.74
CA CYS A 127 0.96 13.32 14.14
C CYS A 127 -0.07 12.76 15.14
N ILE A 128 -0.58 11.54 14.93
CA ILE A 128 -1.51 10.87 15.84
C ILE A 128 -0.86 10.68 17.21
N ASP A 129 0.38 10.15 17.26
CA ASP A 129 1.09 9.94 18.52
C ASP A 129 1.38 11.24 19.27
N GLU A 130 1.73 12.32 18.57
CA GLU A 130 1.89 13.65 19.19
C GLU A 130 0.57 14.12 19.82
N MET A 131 -0.56 13.96 19.12
CA MET A 131 -1.88 14.40 19.60
C MET A 131 -2.38 13.57 20.78
N VAL A 132 -2.25 12.24 20.72
CA VAL A 132 -2.63 11.33 21.82
C VAL A 132 -1.78 11.60 23.06
N ASN A 133 -0.47 11.83 22.90
CA ASN A 133 0.40 12.19 24.02
C ASN A 133 0.04 13.54 24.65
N LYS A 134 -0.30 14.55 23.85
CA LYS A 134 -0.78 15.85 24.36
C LYS A 134 -2.08 15.71 25.15
N GLN A 135 -3.02 14.89 24.66
CA GLN A 135 -4.26 14.57 25.37
C GLN A 135 -3.99 13.91 26.73
N ASN A 136 -3.14 12.89 26.76
CA ASN A 136 -2.78 12.17 27.99
C ASN A 136 -2.07 13.10 29.02
N LYS A 137 -1.20 14.01 28.56
CA LYS A 137 -0.56 15.02 29.43
C LYS A 137 -1.57 16.01 30.02
N LYS A 138 -2.55 16.48 29.22
CA LYS A 138 -3.64 17.36 29.71
C LYS A 138 -4.50 16.66 30.75
N LYS A 139 -4.83 15.37 30.54
CA LYS A 139 -5.60 14.58 31.50
C LYS A 139 -4.85 14.40 32.84
N LYS A 140 -3.55 14.10 32.80
CA LYS A 140 -2.71 14.01 34.01
C LYS A 140 -2.64 15.33 34.80
N LYS A 141 -2.63 16.48 34.11
CA LYS A 141 -2.65 17.81 34.77
C LYS A 141 -4.02 18.19 35.35
N ARG A 142 -5.12 17.57 34.92
CA ARG A 142 -6.47 17.80 35.48
C ARG A 142 -6.77 16.94 36.71
N HIS A 143 -6.03 15.85 36.89
CA HIS A 143 -6.19 14.93 38.02
C HIS A 143 -5.14 15.16 39.13
N LYS A 144 -4.38 16.25 39.05
CA LYS A 144 -3.34 16.63 40.01
C LYS A 144 -3.67 18.02 40.54
#